data_AF-A0A3D6BSE9-F1
#
_entry.id   AF-A0A3D6BSE9-F1
#
_cell.length_a   1.000
_cell.length_b   1.000
_cell.length_c   1.000
_cell.angle_alpha   90.00
_cell.angle_beta   90.00
_cell.angle_gamma   90.00
#
_symmetry.space_group_name_H-M   'P 1'
#
loop_
_entity.id
_entity.type
_entity.pdbx_description
1 polymer ?
#
loop_
_entity_poly.entity_id
_entity_poly.type
_entity_poly.pdbx_seq_one_letter_code
_entity_poly.pdbx_strand_id
1 'polypeptide(L)'
;MGLRGPDFIYALRFLRLLTTKWEKTSAYKLGILDKNGKVLKKPETNEEKNAYNIFHKLVYNIKRLINKLPLGKTTIASYAAALFLIKEHTGISDEKLKKVIKEACGLDLDDYKPEINEWYLTNDGEIETGNYVLTRDIALPKTGELLAKENTGVNIMESAPYGSILGHSVFKGIHNKTKQVIYVTQQDITR
;
A
#
# COMPACT_ATOMS: atom_id res chain seq x y z
N MET A 1 -14.16 -20.68 -11.94
CA MET A 1 -12.85 -20.23 -12.47
C MET A 1 -11.76 -20.76 -11.53
N GLY A 2 -11.00 -21.78 -11.93
CA GLY A 2 -10.04 -22.46 -11.06
C GLY A 2 -8.90 -21.54 -10.61
N LEU A 3 -8.54 -21.60 -9.33
CA LEU A 3 -7.44 -20.86 -8.72
C LEU A 3 -6.10 -21.47 -9.18
N ARG A 4 -5.55 -21.02 -10.32
CA ARG A 4 -4.23 -21.44 -10.80
C ARG A 4 -3.43 -20.20 -11.22
N GLY A 5 -2.27 -19.98 -10.60
CA GLY A 5 -1.35 -18.89 -10.93
C GLY A 5 -0.45 -18.46 -9.76
N PRO A 6 0.72 -17.83 -10.03
CA PRO A 6 1.59 -17.24 -9.01
C PRO A 6 0.89 -16.20 -8.12
N ASP A 7 -0.07 -15.47 -8.69
CA ASP A 7 -0.89 -14.47 -8.01
C ASP A 7 -1.79 -15.07 -6.91
N PHE A 8 -2.24 -16.33 -7.05
CA PHE A 8 -3.01 -17.02 -6.03
C PHE A 8 -2.17 -17.31 -4.78
N ILE A 9 -0.92 -17.74 -4.98
CA ILE A 9 0.01 -17.99 -3.87
C ILE A 9 0.26 -16.70 -3.10
N TYR A 10 0.48 -15.59 -3.80
CA TYR A 10 0.67 -14.29 -3.16
C TYR A 10 -0.60 -13.78 -2.48
N ALA A 11 -1.78 -13.99 -3.07
CA ALA A 11 -3.05 -13.65 -2.43
C ALA A 11 -3.26 -14.42 -1.11
N LEU A 12 -2.98 -15.74 -1.10
CA LEU A 12 -3.06 -16.56 0.11
C LEU A 12 -2.04 -16.11 1.17
N ARG A 13 -0.81 -15.78 0.76
CA ARG A 13 0.22 -15.22 1.65
C ARG A 13 -0.20 -13.87 2.21
N PHE A 14 -0.79 -13.01 1.39
CA PHE A 14 -1.30 -11.70 1.82
C PHE A 14 -2.39 -11.89 2.88
N LEU A 15 -3.41 -12.71 2.59
CA LEU A 15 -4.49 -13.05 3.52
C LEU A 15 -3.94 -13.57 4.84
N ARG A 16 -3.00 -14.51 4.79
CA ARG A 16 -2.39 -15.09 6.00
C ARG A 16 -1.65 -14.04 6.82
N LEU A 17 -0.84 -13.19 6.21
CA LEU A 17 -0.10 -12.13 6.92
C LEU A 17 -1.04 -11.09 7.53
N LEU A 18 -2.13 -10.77 6.84
CA LEU A 18 -3.13 -9.80 7.29
C LEU A 18 -3.90 -10.32 8.52
N THR A 19 -4.33 -11.58 8.51
CA THR A 19 -5.18 -12.20 9.54
C THR A 19 -4.43 -12.82 10.72
N THR A 20 -3.18 -13.25 10.55
CA THR A 20 -2.40 -13.89 11.62
C THR A 20 -2.13 -12.92 12.76
N LYS A 21 -2.52 -13.20 14.00
CA LYS A 21 -2.18 -12.35 15.17
C LYS A 21 -0.68 -12.00 15.21
N TRP A 22 -0.32 -10.78 15.60
CA TRP A 22 1.08 -10.32 15.58
C TRP A 22 2.01 -11.27 16.30
N GLU A 23 1.61 -11.76 17.47
CA GLU A 23 2.39 -12.67 18.33
C GLU A 23 2.68 -14.02 17.67
N LYS A 24 1.90 -14.39 16.65
CA LYS A 24 2.08 -15.62 15.88
C LYS A 24 2.94 -15.43 14.63
N THR A 25 3.25 -14.20 14.24
CA THR A 25 4.09 -13.91 13.07
C THR A 25 5.55 -14.26 13.33
N SER A 26 6.28 -14.68 12.30
CA SER A 26 7.72 -14.95 12.42
C SER A 26 8.50 -13.70 12.80
N ALA A 27 8.11 -12.52 12.29
CA ALA A 27 8.75 -11.26 12.62
C ALA A 27 8.62 -10.91 14.12
N TYR A 28 7.48 -11.18 14.75
CA TYR A 28 7.33 -11.02 16.21
C TYR A 28 8.20 -12.01 16.98
N LYS A 29 8.18 -13.30 16.58
CA LYS A 29 8.96 -14.35 17.25
C LYS A 29 10.47 -14.08 17.22
N LEU A 30 10.96 -13.44 16.16
CA LEU A 30 12.36 -13.02 16.01
C LEU A 30 12.66 -11.65 16.67
N GLY A 31 11.69 -11.04 17.35
CA GLY A 31 11.84 -9.75 18.02
C GLY A 31 11.96 -8.54 17.08
N ILE A 32 11.58 -8.67 15.80
CA ILE A 32 11.57 -7.57 14.83
C ILE A 32 10.39 -6.64 15.09
N LEU A 33 9.26 -7.19 15.52
CA LEU A 33 8.02 -6.48 15.78
C LEU A 33 7.56 -6.65 17.23
N ASP A 34 6.88 -5.63 17.78
CA ASP A 34 6.12 -5.75 19.02
C ASP A 34 4.72 -6.35 18.79
N LYS A 35 3.94 -6.49 19.89
CA LYS A 35 2.57 -7.05 19.86
C LYS A 35 1.55 -6.24 19.03
N ASN A 36 1.91 -5.00 18.69
CA ASN A 36 1.09 -4.09 17.88
C ASN A 36 1.65 -3.94 16.45
N GLY A 37 2.71 -4.68 16.11
CA GLY A 37 3.38 -4.58 14.81
C GLY A 37 4.29 -3.37 14.66
N LYS A 38 4.69 -2.70 15.75
CA LYS A 38 5.74 -1.65 15.73
C LYS A 38 7.09 -2.32 15.51
N VAL A 39 7.91 -1.74 14.63
CA VAL A 39 9.28 -2.22 14.38
C VAL A 39 10.17 -1.88 15.59
N LEU A 40 10.83 -2.89 16.14
CA LEU A 40 11.74 -2.77 17.29
C LEU A 40 13.22 -2.79 16.86
N LYS A 41 13.55 -3.51 15.79
CA LYS A 41 14.91 -3.59 15.26
C LYS A 41 14.93 -3.78 13.75
N LYS A 42 16.07 -3.48 13.15
CA LYS A 42 16.33 -3.75 11.73
C LYS A 42 16.66 -5.24 11.53
N PRO A 43 16.11 -5.91 10.50
CA PRO A 43 16.52 -7.27 10.16
C PRO A 43 17.97 -7.32 9.67
N GLU A 44 18.79 -8.18 10.28
CA GLU A 44 20.21 -8.35 9.95
C GLU A 44 20.51 -9.74 9.40
N THR A 45 19.98 -10.78 10.05
CA THR A 45 20.19 -12.17 9.63
C THR A 45 19.33 -12.52 8.40
N ASN A 46 19.72 -13.58 7.69
CA ASN A 46 18.93 -14.08 6.56
C ASN A 46 17.52 -14.51 7.00
N GLU A 47 17.41 -15.12 8.18
CA GLU A 47 16.12 -15.51 8.75
C GLU A 47 15.23 -14.30 9.03
N GLU A 48 15.78 -13.26 9.65
CA GLU A 48 15.05 -12.02 9.93
C GLU A 48 14.63 -11.30 8.65
N LYS A 49 15.54 -11.22 7.66
CA LYS A 49 15.25 -10.62 6.35
C LYS A 49 14.16 -11.38 5.63
N ASN A 50 14.13 -12.71 5.72
CA ASN A 50 13.06 -13.53 5.15
C ASN A 50 11.72 -13.33 5.86
N ALA A 51 11.73 -13.20 7.19
CA ALA A 51 10.54 -12.95 8.02
C ALA A 51 10.00 -11.51 7.90
N TYR A 52 10.81 -10.56 7.42
CA TYR A 52 10.46 -9.14 7.31
C TYR A 52 10.97 -8.48 6.01
N ASN A 53 10.76 -9.15 4.88
CA ASN A 53 11.09 -8.62 3.55
C ASN A 53 10.10 -7.54 3.07
N ILE A 54 10.30 -7.02 1.86
CA ILE A 54 9.47 -5.95 1.26
C ILE A 54 7.98 -6.33 1.26
N PHE A 55 7.62 -7.54 0.83
CA PHE A 55 6.23 -8.00 0.83
C PHE A 55 5.63 -8.01 2.24
N HIS A 56 6.37 -8.50 3.25
CA HIS A 56 5.92 -8.42 4.64
C HIS A 56 5.72 -6.97 5.09
N LYS A 57 6.67 -6.07 4.81
CA LYS A 57 6.59 -4.66 5.17
C LYS A 57 5.34 -3.99 4.58
N LEU A 58 5.07 -4.22 3.29
CA LEU A 58 3.90 -3.67 2.60
C LEU A 58 2.59 -4.18 3.22
N VAL A 59 2.47 -5.50 3.42
CA VAL A 59 1.27 -6.09 4.05
C VAL A 59 1.09 -5.59 5.48
N TYR A 60 2.17 -5.50 6.26
CA TYR A 60 2.12 -5.01 7.63
C TYR A 60 1.80 -3.52 7.74
N ASN A 61 2.16 -2.70 6.75
CA ASN A 61 1.69 -1.31 6.66
C ASN A 61 0.15 -1.27 6.59
N ILE A 62 -0.45 -2.06 5.68
CA ILE A 62 -1.91 -2.15 5.55
C ILE A 62 -2.54 -2.68 6.84
N LYS A 63 -1.99 -3.75 7.41
CA LYS A 63 -2.48 -4.34 8.66
C LYS A 63 -2.51 -3.36 9.82
N ARG A 64 -1.46 -2.54 9.97
CA ARG A 64 -1.39 -1.50 11.00
C ARG A 64 -2.49 -0.46 10.83
N LEU A 65 -2.82 -0.09 9.59
CA LEU A 65 -3.89 0.87 9.29
C LEU A 65 -5.27 0.29 9.62
N ILE A 66 -5.53 -0.95 9.17
CA ILE A 66 -6.76 -1.70 9.43
C ILE A 66 -7.03 -1.86 10.92
N ASN A 67 -5.99 -2.10 11.73
CA ASN A 67 -6.14 -2.22 13.19
C ASN A 67 -6.33 -0.87 13.92
N LYS A 68 -6.05 0.27 13.27
CA LYS A 68 -6.08 1.61 13.89
C LYS A 68 -7.33 2.42 13.55
N LEU A 69 -7.99 2.11 12.44
CA LEU A 69 -9.11 2.89 11.90
C LEU A 69 -10.37 2.02 11.82
N PRO A 70 -11.57 2.63 11.94
CA PRO A 70 -12.81 1.92 11.63
C PRO A 70 -12.74 1.37 10.20
N LEU A 71 -13.09 0.11 10.03
CA LEU A 71 -13.05 -0.56 8.73
C LEU A 71 -14.17 -0.01 7.85
N GLY A 72 -13.79 0.57 6.70
CA GLY A 72 -14.73 1.19 5.77
C GLY A 72 -14.09 1.53 4.43
N LYS A 73 -14.92 1.91 3.46
CA LYS A 73 -14.50 2.24 2.08
C LYS A 73 -13.53 3.43 2.01
N THR A 74 -13.68 4.41 2.91
CA THR A 74 -12.77 5.56 3.06
C THR A 74 -11.36 5.14 3.50
N THR A 75 -11.27 4.10 4.32
CA THR A 75 -9.99 3.50 4.72
C THR A 75 -9.28 2.87 3.53
N ILE A 76 -9.99 2.33 2.53
CA ILE A 76 -9.40 1.72 1.30
C ILE A 76 -8.72 2.74 0.42
N ALA A 77 -9.42 3.86 0.17
CA ALA A 77 -8.87 4.97 -0.58
C ALA A 77 -7.54 5.44 0.03
N SER A 78 -7.51 5.50 1.36
CA SER A 78 -6.36 5.89 2.18
C SER A 78 -5.12 4.97 2.08
N TYR A 79 -5.23 3.80 1.46
CA TYR A 79 -4.09 2.90 1.27
C TYR A 79 -3.95 2.39 -0.17
N ALA A 80 -4.65 2.99 -1.14
CA ALA A 80 -4.60 2.60 -2.54
C ALA A 80 -3.16 2.50 -3.07
N ALA A 81 -2.29 3.48 -2.77
CA ALA A 81 -0.86 3.41 -3.12
C ALA A 81 -0.13 2.19 -2.52
N ALA A 82 -0.46 1.79 -1.28
CA ALA A 82 0.13 0.61 -0.65
C ALA A 82 -0.36 -0.70 -1.29
N LEU A 83 -1.65 -0.79 -1.66
CA LEU A 83 -2.16 -1.92 -2.44
C LEU A 83 -1.53 -1.99 -3.83
N PHE A 84 -1.33 -0.84 -4.47
CA PHE A 84 -0.68 -0.78 -5.77
C PHE A 84 0.74 -1.33 -5.68
N LEU A 85 1.50 -0.97 -4.65
CA LEU A 85 2.83 -1.53 -4.43
C LEU A 85 2.82 -3.05 -4.24
N ILE A 86 1.81 -3.60 -3.55
CA ILE A 86 1.64 -5.05 -3.42
C ILE A 86 1.35 -5.66 -4.80
N LYS A 87 0.39 -5.10 -5.54
CA LYS A 87 0.04 -5.52 -6.90
C LYS A 87 1.27 -5.53 -7.80
N GLU A 88 2.02 -4.45 -7.84
CA GLU A 88 3.21 -4.30 -8.68
C GLU A 88 4.32 -5.30 -8.29
N HIS A 89 4.52 -5.53 -6.99
CA HIS A 89 5.55 -6.45 -6.51
C HIS A 89 5.20 -7.93 -6.71
N THR A 90 3.91 -8.27 -6.81
CA THR A 90 3.46 -9.68 -6.74
C THR A 90 2.64 -10.16 -7.92
N GLY A 91 2.12 -9.24 -8.74
CA GLY A 91 1.18 -9.54 -9.81
C GLY A 91 -0.22 -9.94 -9.33
N ILE A 92 -0.57 -9.75 -8.05
CA ILE A 92 -1.93 -10.00 -7.58
C ILE A 92 -2.89 -9.04 -8.29
N SER A 93 -3.93 -9.59 -8.92
CA SER A 93 -4.99 -8.80 -9.55
C SER A 93 -5.89 -8.08 -8.55
N ASP A 94 -6.51 -7.00 -8.99
CA ASP A 94 -7.49 -6.23 -8.20
C ASP A 94 -8.60 -7.12 -7.64
N GLU A 95 -9.15 -8.03 -8.45
CA GLU A 95 -10.17 -8.99 -8.03
C GLU A 95 -9.71 -9.90 -6.88
N LYS A 96 -8.45 -10.34 -6.91
CA LYS A 96 -7.88 -11.13 -5.81
C LYS A 96 -7.60 -10.28 -4.58
N LEU A 97 -7.19 -9.03 -4.74
CA LEU A 97 -7.03 -8.09 -3.62
C LEU A 97 -8.37 -7.82 -2.93
N LYS A 98 -9.44 -7.56 -3.69
CA LYS A 98 -10.81 -7.41 -3.17
C LYS A 98 -11.21 -8.63 -2.35
N LYS A 99 -11.01 -9.83 -2.90
CA LYS A 99 -11.30 -11.10 -2.21
C LYS A 99 -10.51 -11.24 -0.90
N VAL A 100 -9.21 -10.95 -0.91
CA VAL A 100 -8.38 -10.99 0.31
C VAL A 100 -8.88 -10.00 1.36
N ILE A 101 -9.23 -8.78 0.97
CA ILE A 101 -9.75 -7.75 1.88
C ILE A 101 -11.10 -8.18 2.47
N LYS A 102 -12.00 -8.71 1.64
CA LYS A 102 -13.31 -9.23 2.05
C LYS A 102 -13.17 -10.38 3.04
N GLU A 103 -12.27 -11.33 2.77
CA GLU A 103 -12.02 -12.48 3.65
C GLU A 103 -11.31 -12.07 4.96
N ALA A 104 -10.38 -11.13 4.90
CA ALA A 104 -9.60 -10.72 6.07
C ALA A 104 -10.36 -9.79 7.02
N CYS A 105 -11.22 -8.93 6.47
CA CYS A 105 -11.79 -7.78 7.18
C CYS A 105 -13.31 -7.67 7.06
N GLY A 106 -13.97 -8.53 6.28
CA GLY A 106 -15.41 -8.48 6.05
C GLY A 106 -15.87 -7.32 5.14
N LEU A 107 -14.93 -6.56 4.57
CA LEU A 107 -15.27 -5.41 3.74
C LEU A 107 -15.45 -5.82 2.28
N ASP A 108 -16.68 -5.63 1.79
CA ASP A 108 -17.01 -5.89 0.39
C ASP A 108 -16.64 -4.71 -0.52
N LEU A 109 -15.89 -5.00 -1.56
CA LEU A 109 -15.38 -4.04 -2.55
C LEU A 109 -15.82 -4.37 -3.97
N ASP A 110 -16.77 -5.28 -4.14
CA ASP A 110 -17.26 -5.68 -5.47
C ASP A 110 -17.85 -4.47 -6.22
N ASP A 111 -18.64 -3.64 -5.52
CA ASP A 111 -19.21 -2.37 -6.03
C ASP A 111 -18.39 -1.12 -5.62
N TYR A 112 -17.13 -1.29 -5.25
CA TYR A 112 -16.30 -0.14 -4.85
C TYR A 112 -16.01 0.75 -6.07
N LYS A 113 -16.27 2.05 -5.91
CA LYS A 113 -15.85 3.10 -6.84
C LYS A 113 -15.11 4.17 -6.04
N PRO A 114 -13.93 4.60 -6.49
CA PRO A 114 -13.23 5.70 -5.86
C PRO A 114 -14.01 7.00 -6.00
N GLU A 115 -14.02 7.79 -4.93
CA GLU A 115 -14.39 9.19 -5.02
C GLU A 115 -13.25 9.93 -5.73
N ILE A 116 -13.55 10.42 -6.94
CA ILE A 116 -12.64 11.22 -7.74
C ILE A 116 -12.76 12.65 -7.24
N ASN A 117 -11.66 13.20 -6.73
CA ASN A 117 -11.61 14.62 -6.38
C ASN A 117 -10.95 15.36 -7.55
N GLU A 118 -11.76 16.13 -8.27
CA GLU A 118 -11.38 16.78 -9.53
C GLU A 118 -10.44 17.98 -9.36
N TRP A 119 -10.16 18.43 -8.12
CA TRP A 119 -9.46 19.71 -7.88
C TRP A 119 -8.10 19.84 -8.59
N TYR A 120 -7.39 18.72 -8.79
CA TYR A 120 -6.07 18.71 -9.45
C TYR A 120 -6.03 17.83 -10.71
N LEU A 121 -7.21 17.45 -11.22
CA LEU A 121 -7.30 16.67 -12.45
C LEU A 121 -7.53 17.59 -13.63
N THR A 122 -6.86 17.29 -14.74
CA THR A 122 -7.22 17.85 -16.03
C THR A 122 -8.58 17.29 -16.46
N ASN A 123 -9.21 17.94 -17.45
CA ASN A 123 -10.50 17.50 -18.00
C ASN A 123 -10.48 16.05 -18.52
N ASP A 124 -9.29 15.49 -18.79
CA ASP A 124 -9.09 14.14 -19.31
C ASP A 124 -8.82 13.10 -18.19
N GLY A 125 -8.90 13.50 -16.91
CA GLY A 125 -8.65 12.63 -15.75
C GLY A 125 -7.17 12.38 -15.45
N GLU A 126 -6.28 13.16 -16.07
CA GLU A 126 -4.84 13.19 -15.75
C GLU A 126 -4.57 14.13 -14.58
N ILE A 127 -3.40 14.02 -13.94
CA ILE A 127 -3.02 14.93 -12.85
C ILE A 127 -2.22 16.11 -13.38
N GLU A 128 -2.46 17.31 -12.88
CA GLU A 128 -1.56 18.43 -13.18
C GLU A 128 -0.12 18.13 -12.72
N THR A 129 0.87 18.51 -13.51
CA THR A 129 2.28 18.36 -13.10
C THR A 129 2.65 19.48 -12.13
N GLY A 130 3.56 19.19 -11.19
CA GLY A 130 3.99 20.19 -10.23
C GLY A 130 4.37 19.63 -8.86
N ASN A 131 4.39 20.53 -7.89
CA ASN A 131 4.74 20.21 -6.51
C ASN A 131 3.45 20.03 -5.69
N TYR A 132 3.42 18.94 -4.95
CA TYR A 132 2.36 18.60 -4.02
C TYR A 132 2.97 18.28 -2.66
N VAL A 133 2.14 18.27 -1.63
CA VAL A 133 2.47 17.87 -0.26
C VAL A 133 1.76 16.55 0.04
N LEU A 134 2.49 15.60 0.63
CA LEU A 134 1.93 14.32 1.06
C LEU A 134 1.01 14.52 2.26
N THR A 135 -0.21 13.97 2.18
CA THR A 135 -1.20 13.97 3.27
C THR A 135 -1.04 12.80 4.23
N ARG A 136 -0.12 11.87 3.92
CA ARG A 136 0.21 10.71 4.76
C ARG A 136 1.61 10.18 4.45
N ASP A 137 2.08 9.29 5.31
CA ASP A 137 3.30 8.52 5.06
C ASP A 137 3.11 7.54 3.88
N ILE A 138 4.04 7.56 2.92
CA ILE A 138 4.07 6.69 1.74
C ILE A 138 5.27 5.75 1.78
N ALA A 139 5.05 4.50 1.38
CA ALA A 139 6.08 3.48 1.34
C ALA A 139 7.00 3.69 0.13
N LEU A 140 8.32 3.55 0.34
CA LEU A 140 9.26 3.53 -0.77
C LEU A 140 9.16 2.21 -1.54
N PRO A 141 9.05 2.23 -2.88
CA PRO A 141 8.88 1.01 -3.68
C PRO A 141 9.99 -0.03 -3.47
N LYS A 142 11.24 0.43 -3.28
CA LYS A 142 12.41 -0.44 -3.14
C LYS A 142 12.54 -1.13 -1.79
N THR A 143 11.93 -0.58 -0.73
CA THR A 143 12.15 -1.07 0.64
C THR A 143 10.86 -1.47 1.36
N GLY A 144 9.71 -0.97 0.92
CA GLY A 144 8.42 -1.11 1.61
C GLY A 144 8.32 -0.27 2.89
N GLU A 145 9.31 0.58 3.18
CA GLU A 145 9.37 1.39 4.40
C GLU A 145 8.68 2.74 4.20
N LEU A 146 7.91 3.17 5.21
CA LEU A 146 7.21 4.45 5.27
C LEU A 146 8.20 5.60 5.54
N LEU A 147 9.03 5.92 4.55
CA LEU A 147 10.07 6.95 4.63
C LEU A 147 9.76 8.22 3.82
N ALA A 148 8.80 8.18 2.91
CA ALA A 148 8.22 9.41 2.38
C ALA A 148 7.18 9.90 3.38
N LYS A 149 7.50 10.95 4.12
CA LYS A 149 6.74 11.35 5.31
C LYS A 149 5.59 12.28 4.97
N GLU A 150 4.52 12.20 5.75
CA GLU A 150 3.46 13.21 5.73
C GLU A 150 4.04 14.63 5.85
N ASN A 151 3.37 15.63 5.26
CA ASN A 151 3.77 17.04 5.25
C ASN A 151 5.11 17.30 4.56
N THR A 152 5.48 16.46 3.59
CA THR A 152 6.67 16.64 2.76
C THR A 152 6.32 16.70 1.28
N GLY A 153 7.16 17.39 0.52
CA GLY A 153 6.89 17.62 -0.89
C GLY A 153 7.15 16.40 -1.77
N VAL A 154 6.31 16.24 -2.79
CA VAL A 154 6.48 15.32 -3.91
C VAL A 154 6.32 16.09 -5.22
N ASN A 155 7.23 15.87 -6.16
CA ASN A 155 7.16 16.46 -7.49
C ASN A 155 6.63 15.44 -8.49
N ILE A 156 5.50 15.75 -9.14
CA ILE A 156 4.89 14.94 -10.20
C ILE A 156 5.29 15.56 -11.54
N MET A 157 5.98 14.78 -12.36
CA MET A 157 6.53 15.23 -13.65
C MET A 157 5.73 14.74 -14.86
N GLU A 158 4.89 13.72 -14.67
CA GLU A 158 4.08 13.11 -15.72
C GLU A 158 2.60 13.22 -15.33
N SER A 159 1.79 13.74 -16.25
CA SER A 159 0.36 13.95 -16.07
C SER A 159 -0.41 12.63 -16.16
N ALA A 160 -0.02 11.77 -17.11
CA ALA A 160 -0.66 10.48 -17.32
C ALA A 160 -0.47 9.53 -16.12
N PRO A 161 -1.48 8.72 -15.77
CA PRO A 161 -1.36 7.74 -14.72
C PRO A 161 -0.34 6.64 -15.11
N TYR A 162 0.52 6.27 -14.17
CA TYR A 162 1.44 5.14 -14.33
C TYR A 162 0.70 3.79 -14.29
N GLY A 163 -0.39 3.72 -13.53
CA GLY A 163 -1.19 2.53 -13.41
C GLY A 163 -2.47 2.78 -12.63
N SER A 164 -3.15 1.71 -12.25
CA SER A 164 -4.38 1.79 -11.47
C SER A 164 -4.51 0.69 -10.44
N ILE A 165 -5.30 0.98 -9.39
CA ILE A 165 -5.62 0.05 -8.31
C ILE A 165 -7.03 0.31 -7.79
N LEU A 166 -7.91 -0.69 -7.85
CA LEU A 166 -9.30 -0.60 -7.39
C LEU A 166 -10.03 0.64 -7.95
N GLY A 167 -9.75 0.97 -9.22
CA GLY A 167 -10.28 2.15 -9.91
C GLY A 167 -9.54 3.46 -9.63
N HIS A 168 -8.62 3.52 -8.66
CA HIS A 168 -7.79 4.71 -8.43
C HIS A 168 -6.70 4.80 -9.47
N SER A 169 -6.53 5.98 -10.07
CA SER A 169 -5.34 6.32 -10.85
C SER A 169 -4.13 6.47 -9.92
N VAL A 170 -3.01 5.88 -10.33
CA VAL A 170 -1.74 5.91 -9.59
C VAL A 170 -0.71 6.67 -10.41
N PHE A 171 -0.07 7.64 -9.78
CA PHE A 171 0.92 8.52 -10.41
C PHE A 171 2.30 8.30 -9.80
N LYS A 172 3.33 8.57 -10.60
CA LYS A 172 4.73 8.59 -10.14
C LYS A 172 5.10 9.99 -9.69
N GLY A 173 5.72 10.08 -8.52
CA GLY A 173 6.31 11.33 -8.03
C GLY A 173 7.70 11.11 -7.46
N ILE A 174 8.54 12.14 -7.53
CA ILE A 174 9.83 12.17 -6.84
C ILE A 174 9.63 12.81 -5.48
N HIS A 175 9.84 12.06 -4.40
CA HIS A 175 9.76 12.60 -3.05
C HIS A 175 10.96 13.49 -2.75
N ASN A 176 10.70 14.72 -2.29
CA ASN A 176 11.72 15.77 -2.22
C ASN A 176 12.83 15.49 -1.22
N LYS A 177 12.55 14.79 -0.11
CA LYS A 177 13.57 14.50 0.92
C LYS A 177 14.36 13.23 0.61
N THR A 178 13.69 12.14 0.23
CA THR A 178 14.39 10.87 -0.04
C THR A 178 14.98 10.80 -1.44
N LYS A 179 14.60 11.72 -2.35
CA LYS A 179 14.98 11.74 -3.77
C LYS A 179 14.63 10.45 -4.51
N GLN A 180 13.64 9.70 -4.01
CA GLN A 180 13.21 8.43 -4.56
C GLN A 180 11.84 8.57 -5.20
N VAL A 181 11.62 7.76 -6.24
CA VAL A 181 10.30 7.58 -6.84
C VAL A 181 9.37 6.95 -5.81
N ILE A 182 8.18 7.53 -5.68
CA ILE A 182 7.05 6.99 -4.92
C ILE A 182 5.82 6.93 -5.82
N TYR A 183 4.86 6.09 -5.42
CA TYR A 183 3.57 6.01 -6.06
C TYR A 183 2.53 6.67 -5.16
N VAL A 184 1.70 7.51 -5.75
CA VAL A 184 0.66 8.27 -5.05
C VAL A 184 -0.64 8.19 -5.83
N THR A 185 -1.75 8.26 -5.10
CA THR A 185 -3.08 8.54 -5.63
C THR A 185 -3.47 9.97 -5.27
N GLN A 186 -4.59 10.45 -5.81
CA GLN A 186 -5.14 11.78 -5.46
C GLN A 186 -5.38 11.94 -3.95
N GLN A 187 -5.66 10.84 -3.25
CA GLN A 187 -5.95 10.83 -1.81
C GLN A 187 -4.69 10.96 -0.93
N ASP A 188 -3.51 10.89 -1.55
CA ASP A 188 -2.21 10.94 -0.89
C ASP A 188 -1.56 12.33 -0.96
N ILE A 189 -2.17 13.29 -1.69
CA ILE A 189 -1.57 14.58 -2.01
C ILE A 189 -2.53 15.76 -1.86
N THR A 190 -1.96 16.94 -1.59
CA THR A 190 -2.59 18.25 -1.64
C THR A 190 -1.62 19.27 -2.24
N ARG A 191 -2.09 20.42 -2.70
CA ARG A 191 -1.19 21.56 -2.96
C ARG A 191 -0.68 22.18 -1.66
#